data_AF-A0A4S2LYN6-F1
#
_entry.id   AF-A0A4S2LYN6-F1
#
_cell.length_a   1.000
_cell.length_b   1.000
_cell.length_c   1.000
_cell.angle_alpha   90.00
_cell.angle_beta   90.00
_cell.angle_gamma   90.00
#
_symmetry.space_group_name_H-M   'P 1'
#
loop_
_entity.id
_entity.type
_entity.pdbx_description
1 polymer ?
#
loop_
_entity_poly.entity_id
_entity_poly.type
_entity_poly.pdbx_seq_one_letter_code
_entity_poly.pdbx_strand_id
1 'polypeptide(L)'
;MLGYREASLSWLPIFRGDKPPPHAVQADRKLYVIRSRHKEDVLPGKWAPHVGHITHLPYDGVEIIVSTFEVLCDTGLYSGKSGYRWIPAEGRQISPNVFEAGLQKDGTPLSVARA
;
A
#
# COMPACT_ATOMS: atom_id res chain seq x y z
N MET A 1 28.55 -10.79 3.56
CA MET A 1 28.13 -9.63 4.37
C MET A 1 26.67 -9.38 4.05
N LEU A 2 25.74 -9.86 4.89
CA LEU A 2 24.31 -9.62 4.70
C LEU A 2 24.06 -8.13 5.00
N GLY A 3 23.99 -7.32 3.95
CA GLY A 3 23.66 -5.91 4.08
C GLY A 3 22.25 -5.80 4.67
N TYR A 4 22.14 -5.17 5.83
CA TYR A 4 20.85 -4.77 6.39
C TYR A 4 20.14 -3.90 5.35
N ARG A 5 19.08 -4.43 4.73
CA ARG A 5 18.17 -3.62 3.93
C ARG A 5 17.26 -2.90 4.91
N GLU A 6 17.55 -1.64 5.17
CA GLU A 6 16.58 -0.76 5.82
C GLU A 6 15.33 -0.67 4.94
N ALA A 7 14.16 -0.90 5.54
CA ALA A 7 12.90 -0.69 4.85
C ALA A 7 12.69 0.82 4.72
N SER A 8 12.79 1.35 3.50
CA SER A 8 12.61 2.77 3.21
C SER A 8 11.14 3.14 2.93
N LEU A 9 10.21 2.32 3.39
CA LEU A 9 8.78 2.51 3.19
C LEU A 9 8.10 2.68 4.53
N SER A 10 7.17 3.63 4.62
CA SER A 10 6.38 3.86 5.82
C SER A 10 4.92 4.06 5.49
N TRP A 11 4.06 3.62 6.42
CA TRP A 11 2.63 3.86 6.37
C TRP A 11 2.32 5.13 7.16
N LEU A 12 1.76 6.14 6.48
CA LEU A 12 1.41 7.41 7.09
C LEU A 12 -0.12 7.56 7.16
N PRO A 13 -0.69 7.93 8.33
CA PRO A 13 -2.13 8.11 8.46
C PRO A 13 -2.62 9.27 7.59
N ILE A 14 -3.83 9.15 7.03
CA ILE A 14 -4.51 10.21 6.28
C ILE A 14 -5.82 10.60 6.98
N PHE A 15 -5.96 11.88 7.25
CA PHE A 15 -7.15 12.48 7.84
C PHE A 15 -7.99 13.19 6.78
N ARG A 16 -9.24 13.49 7.16
CA ARG A 16 -10.18 14.20 6.28
C ARG A 16 -9.62 15.58 5.91
N GLY A 17 -9.49 15.84 4.62
CA GLY A 17 -8.96 17.10 4.09
C GLY A 17 -7.47 17.06 3.76
N ASP A 18 -6.76 16.01 4.17
CA ASP A 18 -5.36 15.83 3.82
C ASP A 18 -5.17 15.62 2.32
N LYS A 19 -4.03 16.10 1.83
CA LYS A 19 -3.51 15.77 0.51
C LYS A 19 -2.59 14.56 0.63
N PRO A 20 -2.33 13.83 -0.47
CA PRO A 20 -1.28 12.82 -0.49
C PRO A 20 0.03 13.37 0.09
N PRO A 21 0.66 12.67 1.05
CA PRO A 21 1.95 13.07 1.60
C PRO A 21 3.02 13.14 0.51
N PRO A 22 4.10 13.90 0.74
CA PRO A 22 5.29 13.82 -0.11
C PRO A 22 5.74 12.37 -0.29
N HIS A 23 6.16 12.03 -1.51
CA HIS A 23 6.68 10.70 -1.85
C HIS A 23 5.69 9.53 -1.63
N ALA A 24 4.39 9.81 -1.59
CA ALA A 24 3.36 8.77 -1.61
C ALA A 24 3.51 7.87 -2.84
N VAL A 25 3.47 6.56 -2.63
CA VAL A 25 3.61 5.55 -3.68
C VAL A 25 2.39 5.58 -4.58
N GLN A 26 2.61 5.98 -5.84
CA GLN A 26 1.57 5.96 -6.87
C GLN A 26 1.50 4.58 -7.53
N ALA A 27 0.33 3.94 -7.43
CA ALA A 27 0.01 2.77 -8.24
C ALA A 27 -0.19 3.17 -9.71
N ASP A 28 -0.84 4.32 -9.93
CA ASP A 28 -1.07 4.96 -11.22
C ASP A 28 -1.24 6.49 -11.02
N ARG A 29 -1.46 7.25 -12.10
CA ARG A 29 -1.66 8.70 -12.10
C ARG A 29 -2.77 9.10 -11.13
N LYS A 30 -2.39 9.79 -10.04
CA LYS A 30 -3.29 10.24 -8.96
C LYS A 30 -4.00 9.09 -8.22
N LEU A 31 -3.41 7.91 -8.23
CA LEU A 31 -3.90 6.73 -7.51
C LEU A 31 -2.81 6.22 -6.57
N TYR A 32 -3.06 6.24 -5.27
CA TYR A 32 -2.06 5.97 -4.25
C TYR A 32 -2.30 4.63 -3.56
N VAL A 33 -1.23 3.94 -3.22
CA VAL A 33 -1.28 2.69 -2.45
C VAL A 33 -1.65 3.02 -1.01
N ILE A 34 -2.70 2.38 -0.51
CA ILE A 34 -3.16 2.52 0.87
C ILE A 34 -3.31 1.16 1.54
N ARG A 35 -3.47 1.16 2.86
CA ARG A 35 -4.02 0.03 3.61
C ARG A 35 -5.00 0.52 4.66
N SER A 36 -5.93 -0.33 5.06
CA SER A 36 -6.82 -0.08 6.19
C SER A 36 -7.04 -1.34 6.99
N ARG A 37 -7.42 -1.17 8.25
CA ARG A 37 -7.91 -2.24 9.09
C ARG A 37 -9.40 -2.44 8.86
N HIS A 38 -9.79 -3.67 8.53
CA HIS A 38 -11.18 -4.09 8.56
C HIS A 38 -11.30 -5.36 9.41
N LYS A 39 -11.96 -5.23 10.56
CA LYS A 39 -11.95 -6.26 11.61
C LYS A 39 -10.50 -6.62 12.00
N GLU A 40 -10.14 -7.90 11.99
CA GLU A 40 -8.78 -8.38 12.28
C GLU A 40 -7.82 -8.26 11.11
N ASP A 41 -8.32 -8.04 9.88
CA ASP A 41 -7.49 -7.96 8.67
C ASP A 41 -6.91 -6.55 8.48
N VAL A 42 -5.72 -6.50 7.89
CA VAL A 42 -5.11 -5.29 7.31
C VAL A 42 -5.07 -5.48 5.81
N LEU A 43 -5.90 -4.72 5.09
CA LEU A 43 -6.15 -4.91 3.66
C LEU A 43 -5.49 -3.79 2.85
N PRO A 44 -4.66 -4.12 1.85
CA PRO A 44 -4.17 -3.12 0.90
C PRO A 44 -5.27 -2.67 -0.06
N GLY A 45 -5.14 -1.47 -0.60
CA GLY A 45 -6.08 -0.89 -1.55
C GLY A 45 -5.55 0.33 -2.27
N LYS A 46 -6.47 1.13 -2.80
CA LYS A 46 -6.15 2.32 -3.59
C LYS A 46 -6.92 3.55 -3.13
N TRP A 47 -6.28 4.71 -3.07
CA TRP A 47 -6.94 5.98 -2.79
C TRP A 47 -6.79 6.94 -3.96
N ALA A 48 -7.92 7.49 -4.41
CA ALA A 48 -8.03 8.47 -5.45
C ALA A 48 -8.49 9.81 -4.83
N PRO A 49 -7.60 10.76 -4.53
CA PRO A 49 -7.94 11.97 -3.78
C PRO A 49 -9.05 12.81 -4.43
N HIS A 50 -9.18 12.73 -5.76
CA HIS A 50 -10.21 13.43 -6.52
C HIS A 50 -11.62 12.86 -6.31
N VAL A 51 -11.75 11.64 -5.79
CA VAL A 51 -13.03 11.00 -5.41
C VAL A 51 -13.44 11.38 -3.99
N GLY A 52 -12.50 11.81 -3.15
CA GLY A 52 -12.73 12.24 -1.77
C GLY A 52 -11.97 11.40 -0.75
N HIS A 53 -12.30 11.58 0.54
CA HIS A 53 -11.68 10.86 1.66
C HIS A 53 -12.43 9.56 1.98
N ILE A 54 -12.60 8.72 0.96
CA ILE A 54 -13.16 7.37 1.03
C ILE A 54 -12.36 6.44 0.11
N THR A 55 -12.29 5.17 0.46
CA THR A 55 -11.69 4.13 -0.39
C THR A 55 -12.47 2.83 -0.30
N HIS A 56 -12.36 2.04 -1.37
CA HIS A 56 -13.00 0.75 -1.55
C HIS A 56 -11.93 -0.34 -1.43
N LEU A 57 -12.11 -1.27 -0.49
CA LEU A 57 -11.19 -2.39 -0.27
C LEU A 57 -11.87 -3.72 -0.63
N PRO A 58 -11.17 -4.64 -1.30
CA PRO A 58 -11.70 -5.97 -1.52
C PRO A 58 -11.70 -6.76 -0.20
N TYR A 59 -12.85 -7.29 0.19
CA TYR A 59 -13.01 -8.15 1.35
C TYR A 59 -14.14 -9.16 1.10
N ASP A 60 -13.84 -10.46 1.23
CA ASP A 60 -14.82 -11.55 1.09
C ASP A 60 -15.69 -11.48 -0.18
N GLY A 61 -15.05 -11.19 -1.32
CA GLY A 61 -15.72 -11.10 -2.63
C GLY A 61 -16.52 -9.82 -2.87
N VAL A 62 -16.56 -8.88 -1.92
CA VAL A 62 -17.22 -7.57 -2.07
C VAL A 62 -16.24 -6.42 -1.86
N GLU A 63 -16.67 -5.20 -2.19
CA GLU A 63 -15.95 -3.97 -1.85
C GLU A 63 -16.54 -3.33 -0.59
N ILE A 64 -15.71 -3.13 0.43
CA ILE A 64 -16.07 -2.38 1.64
C ILE A 64 -15.61 -0.94 1.52
N ILE A 65 -16.40 -0.01 2.06
CA ILE A 65 -16.04 1.41 2.12
C ILE A 65 -15.35 1.70 3.45
N VAL A 66 -14.19 2.34 3.40
CA VAL A 66 -13.49 2.83 4.60
C VAL A 66 -13.11 4.31 4.46
N SER A 67 -13.07 5.00 5.60
CA SER A 67 -12.65 6.40 5.71
C SER A 67 -11.42 6.60 6.60
N THR A 68 -10.87 5.53 7.15
CA THR A 68 -9.64 5.54 7.95
C THR A 68 -8.63 4.64 7.25
N PHE A 69 -7.51 5.18 6.83
CA PHE A 69 -6.49 4.42 6.10
C PHE A 69 -5.13 5.10 6.22
N GLU A 70 -4.08 4.34 5.91
CA GLU A 70 -2.71 4.82 5.82
C GLU A 70 -2.27 4.80 4.35
N VAL A 71 -1.49 5.80 3.92
CA VAL A 71 -0.84 5.83 2.60
C VAL A 71 0.59 5.33 2.71
N LEU A 72 0.98 4.48 1.76
CA LEU A 72 2.37 4.03 1.64
C LEU A 72 3.24 5.16 1.08
N CYS A 73 4.31 5.50 1.77
CA CYS A 73 5.24 6.55 1.37
C CYS A 73 6.66 6.00 1.30
N ASP A 74 7.43 6.46 0.31
CA ASP A 74 8.88 6.26 0.27
C ASP A 74 9.55 7.29 1.17
N THR A 75 10.07 6.82 2.30
CA THR A 75 10.69 7.61 3.37
C THR A 75 12.21 7.42 3.41
N GLY A 76 12.79 6.88 2.33
CA GLY A 76 14.24 6.71 2.22
C GLY A 76 15.01 8.03 2.31
N LEU A 77 16.17 7.99 2.99
CA LEU A 77 17.04 9.15 3.17
C LEU A 77 17.77 9.57 1.87
N TYR A 78 17.94 8.63 0.93
CA TYR A 78 18.68 8.87 -0.30
C TYR A 78 17.78 9.42 -1.40
N SER A 79 17.94 10.71 -1.70
CA SER A 79 17.24 11.36 -2.79
C SER A 79 17.62 10.75 -4.15
N GLY A 80 16.61 10.51 -5.00
CA GLY A 80 16.80 10.08 -6.40
C GLY A 80 16.79 8.58 -6.67
N LYS A 81 16.65 7.72 -5.65
CA LYS A 81 16.38 6.28 -5.84
C LYS A 81 15.14 5.89 -5.05
N SER A 82 14.12 5.38 -5.73
CA SER A 82 12.99 4.77 -5.06
C SER A 82 13.43 3.48 -4.37
N GLY A 83 13.00 3.28 -3.13
CA GLY A 83 13.25 2.06 -2.37
C GLY A 83 12.47 0.84 -2.84
N TYR A 84 11.58 1.03 -3.82
CA TYR A 84 10.71 0.01 -4.37
C TYR A 84 10.72 0.02 -5.90
N ARG A 85 10.26 -1.09 -6.48
CA ARG A 85 9.98 -1.20 -7.91
C ARG A 85 8.78 -2.09 -8.14
N TRP A 86 8.01 -1.79 -9.17
CA TRP A 86 6.98 -2.70 -9.68
C TRP A 86 7.64 -3.80 -10.51
N ILE A 87 7.23 -5.05 -10.28
CA ILE A 87 7.76 -6.21 -10.99
C ILE A 87 6.63 -6.86 -11.77
N PRO A 88 6.85 -7.28 -13.03
CA PRO A 88 5.90 -8.14 -13.72
C PRO A 88 5.67 -9.40 -12.90
N ALA A 89 4.41 -9.81 -12.78
CA ALA A 89 4.01 -11.03 -12.11
C ALA A 89 2.85 -11.67 -12.88
N GLU A 90 2.83 -13.00 -12.90
CA GLU A 90 1.78 -13.79 -13.54
C GLU A 90 1.33 -14.89 -12.58
N GLY A 91 0.02 -15.12 -12.49
CA GLY A 91 -0.57 -16.12 -11.61
C GLY A 91 -0.17 -15.92 -10.14
N ARG A 92 0.34 -16.98 -9.51
CA ARG A 92 0.76 -16.99 -8.09
C ARG A 92 2.26 -16.81 -7.90
N GLN A 93 3.00 -16.44 -8.95
CA GLN A 93 4.45 -16.32 -8.87
C GLN A 93 4.85 -14.98 -8.26
N ILE A 94 4.91 -14.95 -6.92
CA ILE A 94 5.32 -13.78 -6.14
C ILE A 94 6.81 -13.89 -5.82
N SER A 95 7.55 -12.80 -6.04
CA SER A 95 8.97 -12.74 -5.69
C SER A 95 9.18 -12.85 -4.17
N PRO A 96 10.22 -13.55 -3.68
CA PRO A 96 10.53 -13.63 -2.25
C PRO A 96 10.77 -12.27 -1.56
N ASN A 97 11.03 -11.22 -2.34
CA ASN A 97 11.24 -9.86 -1.83
C ASN A 97 10.02 -8.95 -2.04
N VAL A 98 8.82 -9.52 -2.18
CA VAL A 98 7.60 -8.73 -2.28
C VAL A 98 7.38 -7.92 -1.00
N PHE A 99 6.84 -6.72 -1.15
CA PHE A 99 6.46 -5.92 0.00
C PHE A 99 5.14 -6.47 0.59
N GLU A 100 5.20 -6.87 1.86
CA GLU A 100 4.02 -7.23 2.65
C GLU A 100 3.27 -5.96 3.06
N ALA A 101 2.13 -5.71 2.42
CA ALA A 101 1.34 -4.51 2.65
C ALA A 101 0.16 -4.70 3.60
N GLY A 102 -0.20 -5.95 3.86
CA GLY A 102 -1.30 -6.32 4.72
C GLY A 102 -1.15 -7.74 5.24
N LEU A 103 -2.08 -8.10 6.12
CA LEU A 103 -2.11 -9.40 6.78
C LEU A 103 -3.57 -9.75 7.07
N GLN A 104 -3.98 -10.95 6.67
CA GLN A 104 -5.28 -11.49 7.04
C GLN A 104 -5.23 -12.08 8.45
N LYS A 105 -6.42 -12.30 9.04
CA LYS A 105 -6.61 -12.87 10.38
C LYS A 105 -5.92 -14.22 10.56
N ASP A 106 -5.83 -15.02 9.50
CA ASP A 106 -5.18 -16.33 9.51
C ASP A 106 -3.65 -16.26 9.36
N GLY A 107 -3.09 -15.05 9.27
CA GLY A 107 -1.66 -14.82 9.06
C GLY A 107 -1.24 -14.82 7.60
N THR A 108 -2.16 -14.94 6.64
CA THR A 108 -1.84 -14.87 5.21
C THR A 108 -1.36 -13.46 4.84
N PRO A 109 -0.13 -13.28 4.33
CA PRO A 109 0.37 -11.97 3.94
C PRO A 109 -0.29 -11.50 2.64
N LEU A 110 -0.59 -10.20 2.58
CA LEU A 110 -1.16 -9.55 1.40
C LEU A 110 -0.12 -8.63 0.76
N SER A 111 0.01 -8.70 -0.56
CA SER A 111 0.90 -7.85 -1.35
C SER A 111 0.13 -6.82 -2.16
N VAL A 112 0.83 -5.81 -2.67
CA VAL A 112 0.25 -4.81 -3.59
C VAL A 112 0.49 -5.22 -5.03
N ALA A 113 -0.56 -5.14 -5.85
CA ALA A 113 -0.49 -5.34 -7.29
C ALA A 113 -1.21 -4.19 -8.02
N ARG A 114 -0.89 -4.03 -9.31
CA ARG A 114 -1.55 -3.11 -10.23
C ARG A 114 -1.65 -3.78 -11.60
N ALA A 115 -2.68 -3.44 -12.38
CA ALA A 115 -2.96 -3.95 -13.71
C ALA A 115 -3.43 -2.82 -14.62
#